data_AF-A0A842MXP8-F1
#
_entry.id   AF-A0A842MXP8-F1
#
_cell.length_a   1.000
_cell.length_b   1.000
_cell.length_c   1.000
_cell.angle_alpha   90.00
_cell.angle_beta   90.00
_cell.angle_gamma   90.00
#
_symmetry.space_group_name_H-M   'P 1'
#
loop_
_entity.id
_entity.type
_entity.pdbx_description
1 polymer ?
#
loop_
_entity_poly.entity_id
_entity_poly.type
_entity_poly.pdbx_seq_one_letter_code
_entity_poly.pdbx_strand_id
1 'polypeptide(L)'
;MHREEMGTEMNHSLEAPEAKTVTCPRCESEVPSSLYCVACDCPLEIEAPAEEGAGSDEPRFDLTPLKEMQAEGESGAHEAMGEPRFAAVESTVQGMNFNLEPVEKESLITAPTVEALEPEAPDDRIEAPETGLHEYDELERESLHADEPGGPDPAIGELANELLNSVYLELWSVGLLRKEETGEEQFLRTFDAYHGRVERCIGQRDHLLDQIRDLEAHEAKAREARIELDELDIRKSLGDLHEGEYEAMAPALRWTIDHFEAEIEERQGRIALLEDPFRLMPPGKVDEATTLAAEALELVREAEASARLSPGTAAKVRDSVNVIRGLLKEPSQLD
;
A
#
# COMPACT_ATOMS: atom_id res chain seq x y z
N MET A 1 20.25 -59.77 32.78
CA MET A 1 20.56 -59.90 31.34
C MET A 1 20.65 -58.50 30.78
N HIS A 2 21.82 -58.18 30.24
CA HIS A 2 22.27 -56.87 29.81
C HIS A 2 21.37 -56.26 28.74
N ARG A 3 21.05 -54.97 28.89
CA ARG A 3 20.57 -54.13 27.79
C ARG A 3 21.63 -53.07 27.59
N GLU A 4 22.50 -53.34 26.63
CA GLU A 4 23.62 -52.49 26.24
C GLU A 4 23.14 -51.23 25.53
N GLU A 5 23.89 -50.18 25.81
CA GLU A 5 23.81 -48.83 25.32
C GLU A 5 24.26 -48.78 23.85
N MET A 6 23.48 -48.12 22.98
CA MET A 6 23.96 -47.65 21.68
C MET A 6 23.47 -46.22 21.47
N GLY A 7 24.18 -45.28 22.08
CA GLY A 7 24.13 -43.86 21.72
C GLY A 7 25.19 -43.60 20.66
N THR A 8 24.79 -43.58 19.40
CA THR A 8 25.66 -43.19 18.28
C THR A 8 25.57 -41.67 18.11
N GLU A 9 26.52 -40.95 18.68
CA GLU A 9 26.72 -39.52 18.45
C GLU A 9 27.17 -39.30 17.00
N MET A 10 26.25 -38.91 16.13
CA MET A 10 26.58 -38.38 14.80
C MET A 10 26.82 -36.87 14.92
N ASN A 11 28.04 -36.49 15.30
CA ASN A 11 28.53 -35.12 15.14
C ASN A 11 28.89 -34.87 13.68
N HIS A 12 27.91 -34.50 12.87
CA HIS A 12 28.17 -33.85 11.59
C HIS A 12 28.51 -32.38 11.85
N SER A 13 29.80 -32.07 11.95
CA SER A 13 30.29 -30.70 11.79
C SER A 13 29.97 -30.24 10.38
N LEU A 14 28.83 -29.58 10.22
CA LEU A 14 28.49 -28.84 9.01
C LEU A 14 29.34 -27.57 9.02
N GLU A 15 30.46 -27.59 8.30
CA GLU A 15 31.20 -26.38 7.96
C GLU A 15 30.27 -25.49 7.13
N ALA A 16 29.87 -24.35 7.69
CA ALA A 16 29.01 -23.41 7.01
C ALA A 16 29.70 -22.94 5.72
N PRO A 17 29.04 -22.99 4.56
CA PRO A 17 29.62 -22.48 3.33
C PRO A 17 29.97 -21.00 3.51
N GLU A 18 31.22 -20.65 3.20
CA GLU A 18 31.69 -19.26 3.25
C GLU A 18 30.80 -18.40 2.34
N ALA A 19 29.98 -17.54 2.95
CA ALA A 19 29.07 -16.68 2.22
C ALA A 19 29.88 -15.64 1.43
N LYS A 20 29.67 -15.57 0.12
CA LYS A 20 30.29 -14.55 -0.74
C LYS A 20 29.77 -13.17 -0.35
N THR A 21 30.66 -12.22 -0.09
CA THR A 21 30.33 -10.81 0.20
C THR A 21 30.59 -9.92 -1.01
N VAL A 22 29.85 -8.81 -1.10
CA VAL A 22 29.99 -7.76 -2.12
C VAL A 22 29.95 -6.40 -1.44
N THR A 23 30.66 -5.41 -2.00
CA THR A 23 30.69 -4.05 -1.47
C THR A 23 29.54 -3.22 -2.06
N CYS A 24 28.73 -2.60 -1.21
CA CYS A 24 27.63 -1.74 -1.68
C CYS A 24 28.16 -0.47 -2.38
N PRO A 25 27.71 -0.13 -3.59
CA PRO A 25 28.18 1.06 -4.31
C PRO A 25 27.71 2.39 -3.69
N ARG A 26 26.71 2.37 -2.81
CA ARG A 26 26.12 3.57 -2.20
C ARG A 26 26.71 3.91 -0.84
N CYS A 27 26.92 2.91 0.03
CA CYS A 27 27.37 3.12 1.41
C CYS A 27 28.71 2.43 1.73
N GLU A 28 29.34 1.79 0.74
CA GLU A 28 30.67 1.15 0.84
C GLU A 28 30.79 0.03 1.90
N SER A 29 29.68 -0.43 2.47
CA SER A 29 29.66 -1.51 3.44
C SER A 29 29.78 -2.87 2.76
N GLU A 30 30.54 -3.79 3.36
CA GLU A 30 30.57 -5.20 2.95
C GLU A 30 29.27 -5.89 3.39
N VAL A 31 28.52 -6.41 2.43
CA VAL A 31 27.25 -7.10 2.66
C VAL A 31 27.26 -8.46 1.96
N PRO A 32 26.54 -9.47 2.48
CA PRO A 32 26.39 -10.75 1.78
C PRO A 32 25.77 -10.51 0.40
N SER A 33 26.20 -11.31 -0.59
CA SER A 33 25.67 -11.31 -1.96
C SER A 33 24.16 -11.62 -1.94
N SER A 34 23.38 -10.56 -1.87
CA SER A 34 21.92 -10.54 -1.80
C SER A 34 21.43 -9.50 -2.81
N LEU A 35 20.13 -9.46 -3.10
CA LEU A 35 19.59 -8.57 -4.13
C LEU A 35 19.71 -7.08 -3.78
N TYR A 36 19.91 -6.72 -2.50
CA TYR A 36 19.99 -5.35 -2.01
C TYR A 36 20.87 -5.22 -0.76
N CYS A 37 21.44 -4.03 -0.54
CA CYS A 37 22.21 -3.71 0.66
C CYS A 37 21.29 -3.45 1.86
N VAL A 38 21.36 -4.30 2.88
CA VAL A 38 20.55 -4.20 4.11
C VAL A 38 20.73 -2.87 4.86
N ALA A 39 21.86 -2.18 4.68
CA ALA A 39 22.13 -0.91 5.36
C ALA A 39 21.47 0.31 4.68
N CYS A 40 21.20 0.27 3.37
CA CYS A 40 20.74 1.46 2.63
C CYS A 40 19.73 1.18 1.51
N ASP A 41 19.21 -0.05 1.42
CA ASP A 41 18.27 -0.55 0.41
C ASP A 41 18.70 -0.31 -1.03
N CYS A 42 20.02 -0.19 -1.28
CA CYS A 42 20.52 -0.05 -2.64
C CYS A 42 20.54 -1.43 -3.34
N PRO A 43 19.92 -1.58 -4.52
CA PRO A 43 19.98 -2.83 -5.27
C PRO A 43 21.41 -3.16 -5.66
N LEU A 44 21.80 -4.43 -5.54
CA LEU A 44 23.13 -4.92 -5.87
C LEU A 44 23.05 -5.66 -7.22
N GLU A 45 23.82 -5.20 -8.21
CA GLU A 45 23.95 -5.92 -9.48
C GLU A 45 24.79 -7.17 -9.24
N ILE A 46 24.12 -8.31 -9.05
CA ILE A 46 24.78 -9.61 -9.01
C ILE A 46 25.07 -9.98 -10.46
N GLU A 47 26.31 -9.79 -10.91
CA GLU A 47 26.75 -10.34 -12.19
C GLU A 47 26.45 -11.84 -12.18
N ALA A 48 25.49 -12.26 -13.01
CA ALA A 48 25.14 -13.66 -13.15
C ALA A 48 26.44 -14.42 -13.44
N PRO A 49 26.73 -15.52 -12.72
CA PRO A 49 27.95 -16.26 -12.93
C PRO A 49 28.01 -16.60 -14.42
N ALA A 50 29.03 -16.09 -15.11
CA ALA A 50 29.22 -16.34 -16.53
C ALA A 50 29.20 -17.86 -16.73
N GLU A 51 28.13 -18.35 -17.36
CA GLU A 51 28.02 -19.77 -17.68
C GLU A 51 29.11 -20.10 -18.69
N GLU A 52 30.25 -20.60 -18.18
CA GLU A 52 31.29 -21.16 -19.01
C GLU A 52 30.70 -22.37 -19.75
N GLY A 53 30.50 -22.17 -21.06
CA GLY A 53 29.66 -22.98 -21.93
C GLY A 53 29.90 -24.49 -21.86
N ALA A 54 28.84 -25.20 -21.47
CA ALA A 54 28.62 -26.57 -21.88
C ALA A 54 28.01 -26.56 -23.29
N GLY A 55 28.81 -26.88 -24.29
CA GLY A 55 28.35 -26.99 -25.68
C GLY A 55 27.29 -28.07 -25.84
N SER A 56 26.06 -27.66 -26.14
CA SER A 56 25.02 -28.51 -26.70
C SER A 56 24.76 -28.10 -28.14
N ASP A 57 25.15 -28.98 -29.08
CA ASP A 57 24.71 -28.98 -30.46
C ASP A 57 23.18 -29.12 -30.50
N GLU A 58 22.46 -28.02 -30.68
CA GLU A 58 21.05 -28.05 -31.06
C GLU A 58 20.88 -27.84 -32.58
N PRO A 59 19.99 -28.61 -33.23
CA PRO A 59 19.74 -28.50 -34.66
C PRO A 59 18.98 -27.20 -34.98
N ARG A 60 19.64 -26.37 -35.78
CA ARG A 60 19.13 -25.12 -36.37
C ARG A 60 17.96 -25.40 -37.31
N PHE A 61 16.74 -25.07 -36.89
CA PHE A 61 15.59 -24.97 -37.81
C PHE A 61 15.65 -23.63 -38.55
N ASP A 62 16.02 -23.67 -39.82
CA ASP A 62 15.90 -22.55 -40.75
C ASP A 62 14.41 -22.31 -41.04
N LEU A 63 13.83 -21.30 -40.38
CA LEU A 63 12.55 -20.72 -40.77
C LEU A 63 12.80 -19.63 -41.81
N THR A 64 13.03 -20.04 -43.05
CA THR A 64 12.92 -19.16 -44.20
C THR A 64 11.46 -18.73 -44.34
N PRO A 65 11.13 -17.41 -44.34
CA PRO A 65 9.76 -16.95 -44.55
C PRO A 65 9.30 -17.32 -45.96
N LEU A 66 8.19 -18.06 -46.06
CA LEU A 66 7.49 -18.28 -47.32
C LEU A 66 6.92 -16.93 -47.80
N LYS A 67 7.57 -16.40 -48.84
CA LYS A 67 7.03 -15.67 -49.99
C LYS A 67 5.52 -15.40 -50.00
N GLU A 68 5.16 -14.13 -50.17
CA GLU A 68 4.66 -13.59 -51.45
C GLU A 68 3.52 -14.43 -52.05
N MET A 69 2.28 -13.98 -51.90
CA MET A 69 1.21 -14.09 -52.90
C MET A 69 -0.02 -13.27 -52.48
N GLN A 70 -0.72 -12.71 -53.47
CA GLN A 70 -1.96 -11.89 -53.43
C GLN A 70 -1.67 -10.38 -53.27
N ALA A 71 -1.41 -9.60 -54.33
CA ALA A 71 -2.07 -9.45 -55.63
C ALA A 71 -3.56 -9.03 -55.57
N GLU A 72 -3.74 -7.71 -55.65
CA GLU A 72 -4.77 -6.96 -56.39
C GLU A 72 -6.24 -7.40 -56.32
N GLY A 73 -7.07 -6.53 -55.73
CA GLY A 73 -8.52 -6.51 -55.86
C GLY A 73 -9.05 -5.10 -55.68
N GLU A 74 -9.19 -4.38 -56.80
CA GLU A 74 -9.77 -3.05 -56.91
C GLU A 74 -11.27 -2.98 -56.58
N SER A 75 -11.63 -1.82 -56.02
CA SER A 75 -12.87 -1.06 -56.26
C SER A 75 -14.18 -1.51 -55.61
N GLY A 76 -14.81 -0.56 -54.92
CA GLY A 76 -16.19 -0.67 -54.45
C GLY A 76 -16.53 0.49 -53.51
N ALA A 77 -16.84 1.65 -54.09
CA ALA A 77 -17.32 2.83 -53.40
C ALA A 77 -18.54 2.56 -52.51
N HIS A 78 -18.60 3.18 -51.32
CA HIS A 78 -19.81 3.70 -50.67
C HIS A 78 -19.35 4.68 -49.59
N GLU A 79 -19.49 5.97 -49.85
CA GLU A 79 -20.55 6.84 -49.32
C GLU A 79 -20.27 7.37 -47.91
N ALA A 80 -19.72 8.59 -47.95
CA ALA A 80 -19.88 9.68 -47.00
C ALA A 80 -20.91 9.48 -45.88
N MET A 81 -20.44 9.46 -44.64
CA MET A 81 -21.20 9.99 -43.50
C MET A 81 -20.29 10.81 -42.58
N GLY A 82 -20.54 12.12 -42.59
CA GLY A 82 -20.60 12.96 -41.41
C GLY A 82 -19.31 13.21 -40.61
N GLU A 83 -18.61 14.29 -40.95
CA GLU A 83 -17.74 15.00 -40.01
C GLU A 83 -18.56 15.50 -38.80
N PRO A 84 -18.25 15.11 -37.56
CA PRO A 84 -18.68 15.88 -36.41
C PRO A 84 -17.84 17.16 -36.34
N ARG A 85 -18.51 18.29 -36.60
CA ARG A 85 -18.02 19.64 -36.23
C ARG A 85 -17.86 19.72 -34.72
N PHE A 86 -16.68 19.39 -34.21
CA PHE A 86 -16.28 19.80 -32.89
C PHE A 86 -16.01 21.30 -32.92
N ALA A 87 -16.89 22.05 -32.25
CA ALA A 87 -16.69 23.46 -31.98
C ALA A 87 -15.39 23.62 -31.18
N ALA A 88 -14.43 24.33 -31.76
CA ALA A 88 -13.25 24.80 -31.06
C ALA A 88 -13.70 25.69 -29.90
N VAL A 89 -13.62 25.15 -28.68
CA VAL A 89 -13.69 25.95 -27.46
C VAL A 89 -12.32 26.61 -27.31
N GLU A 90 -12.24 27.89 -27.68
CA GLU A 90 -11.11 28.76 -27.37
C GLU A 90 -11.05 28.97 -25.85
N SER A 91 -10.43 28.01 -25.15
CA SER A 91 -10.04 28.17 -23.76
C SER A 91 -8.87 29.16 -23.71
N THR A 92 -9.22 30.42 -23.49
CA THR A 92 -8.30 31.50 -23.16
C THR A 92 -7.61 31.19 -21.84
N VAL A 93 -6.48 30.48 -21.90
CA VAL A 93 -5.55 30.38 -20.78
C VAL A 93 -4.80 31.70 -20.71
N GLN A 94 -5.32 32.59 -19.88
CA GLN A 94 -4.71 33.86 -19.54
C GLN A 94 -3.37 33.56 -18.85
N GLY A 95 -2.28 33.81 -19.58
CA GLY A 95 -0.91 33.59 -19.12
C GLY A 95 -0.66 34.35 -17.82
N MET A 96 -0.52 33.60 -16.73
CA MET A 96 0.06 34.10 -15.50
C MET A 96 1.56 34.24 -15.72
N ASN A 97 1.95 35.46 -16.06
CA ASN A 97 3.32 35.90 -16.22
C ASN A 97 3.96 35.95 -14.82
N PHE A 98 4.60 34.86 -14.39
CA PHE A 98 5.41 34.85 -13.18
C PHE A 98 6.73 35.59 -13.46
N ASN A 99 6.71 36.89 -13.20
CA ASN A 99 7.91 37.72 -13.14
C ASN A 99 8.62 37.41 -11.81
N LEU A 100 9.51 36.41 -11.82
CA LEU A 100 10.41 36.14 -10.71
C LEU A 100 11.58 37.13 -10.80
N GLU A 101 11.49 38.19 -10.00
CA GLU A 101 12.65 39.03 -9.69
C GLU A 101 13.71 38.20 -8.95
N PRO A 102 14.99 38.29 -9.31
CA PRO A 102 16.06 37.64 -8.57
C PRO A 102 16.23 38.33 -7.22
N VAL A 103 15.84 37.64 -6.14
CA VAL A 103 16.12 38.08 -4.77
C VAL A 103 17.61 37.87 -4.50
N GLU A 104 18.38 38.93 -4.65
CA GLU A 104 19.74 39.05 -4.13
C GLU A 104 19.67 38.99 -2.59
N LYS A 105 20.20 37.91 -2.00
CA LYS A 105 20.49 37.85 -0.56
C LYS A 105 22.00 37.86 -0.35
N GLU A 106 22.53 39.07 -0.30
CA GLU A 106 23.69 39.36 0.54
C GLU A 106 23.21 39.51 1.99
N SER A 107 23.77 38.73 2.91
CA SER A 107 24.15 39.24 4.23
C SER A 107 24.99 38.20 4.96
N LEU A 108 26.27 38.54 5.06
CA LEU A 108 27.21 37.99 6.02
C LEU A 108 26.64 38.12 7.43
N ILE A 109 26.39 36.98 8.08
CA ILE A 109 26.21 36.93 9.53
C ILE A 109 27.48 36.33 10.11
N THR A 110 28.26 37.21 10.74
CA THR A 110 29.44 36.90 11.54
C THR A 110 29.02 36.04 12.73
N ALA A 111 29.65 34.87 12.89
CA ALA A 111 29.45 34.00 14.03
C ALA A 111 29.94 34.68 15.33
N PRO A 112 29.11 34.79 16.38
CA PRO A 112 29.61 35.04 17.72
C PRO A 112 30.20 33.75 18.28
N THR A 113 31.49 33.79 18.61
CA THR A 113 32.18 32.79 19.41
C THR A 113 31.57 32.79 20.81
N VAL A 114 30.68 31.83 21.09
CA VAL A 114 30.10 31.65 22.42
C VAL A 114 31.03 30.75 23.22
N GLU A 115 31.61 31.33 24.26
CA GLU A 115 32.37 30.67 25.31
C GLU A 115 31.49 29.58 25.95
N ALA A 116 32.00 28.35 25.94
CA ALA A 116 31.34 27.19 26.51
C ALA A 116 31.22 27.37 28.04
N LEU A 117 30.04 27.76 28.49
CA LEU A 117 29.59 27.58 29.86
C LEU A 117 29.05 26.16 29.99
N GLU A 118 29.71 25.35 30.81
CA GLU A 118 29.28 24.03 31.22
C GLU A 118 27.88 24.14 31.87
N PRO A 119 26.83 23.51 31.31
CA PRO A 119 25.54 23.48 31.96
C PRO A 119 25.60 22.52 33.15
N GLU A 120 25.44 23.07 34.36
CA GLU A 120 25.12 22.26 35.53
C GLU A 120 23.77 21.58 35.30
N ALA A 121 23.77 20.25 35.39
CA ALA A 121 22.59 19.43 35.19
C ALA A 121 21.55 19.71 36.29
N PRO A 122 20.34 20.21 35.97
CA PRO A 122 19.24 20.19 36.91
C PRO A 122 18.77 18.74 37.09
N ASP A 123 18.90 18.25 38.33
CA ASP A 123 18.37 16.97 38.80
C ASP A 123 16.85 17.09 39.02
N ASP A 124 16.10 17.28 37.93
CA ASP A 124 14.64 17.23 37.93
C ASP A 124 14.19 15.80 37.62
N ARG A 125 14.31 14.97 38.66
CA ARG A 125 13.71 13.65 38.72
C ARG A 125 12.20 13.79 38.87
N ILE A 126 11.53 14.09 37.75
CA ILE A 126 10.07 14.00 37.63
C ILE A 126 9.73 12.51 37.76
N GLU A 127 9.26 12.10 38.93
CA GLU A 127 8.67 10.79 39.16
C GLU A 127 7.45 10.68 38.24
N ALA A 128 7.61 9.90 37.16
CA ALA A 128 6.50 9.51 36.31
C ALA A 128 5.42 8.89 37.20
N PRO A 129 4.15 9.32 37.11
CA PRO A 129 3.10 8.67 37.85
C PRO A 129 3.02 7.21 37.38
N GLU A 130 3.32 6.29 38.29
CA GLU A 130 3.07 4.86 38.14
C GLU A 130 1.54 4.65 38.07
N THR A 131 0.94 5.00 36.94
CA THR A 131 -0.42 4.60 36.61
C THR A 131 -0.39 3.11 36.36
N GLY A 132 -0.96 2.35 37.30
CA GLY A 132 -1.18 0.92 37.24
C GLY A 132 -2.06 0.52 36.05
N LEU A 133 -1.45 0.45 34.87
CA LEU A 133 -1.95 -0.21 33.68
C LEU A 133 -1.19 -1.54 33.56
N HIS A 134 -1.49 -2.50 34.44
CA HIS A 134 -0.82 -3.79 34.43
C HIS A 134 -1.79 -4.96 34.65
N GLU A 135 -2.90 -4.98 33.91
CA GLU A 135 -3.79 -6.17 33.90
C GLU A 135 -4.67 -6.30 32.63
N TYR A 136 -4.18 -5.92 31.45
CA TYR A 136 -4.89 -6.18 30.17
C TYR A 136 -4.04 -6.87 29.08
N ASP A 137 -2.79 -7.25 29.36
CA ASP A 137 -1.82 -7.58 28.30
C ASP A 137 -1.60 -9.09 28.04
N GLU A 138 -2.44 -9.98 28.61
CA GLU A 138 -2.29 -11.44 28.45
C GLU A 138 -3.43 -12.16 27.71
N LEU A 139 -4.54 -11.49 27.41
CA LEU A 139 -5.68 -12.12 26.70
C LEU A 139 -5.81 -11.73 25.21
N GLU A 140 -4.99 -10.79 24.71
CA GLU A 140 -5.09 -10.31 23.31
C GLU A 140 -4.03 -10.92 22.37
N ARG A 141 -3.08 -11.73 22.88
CA ARG A 141 -2.04 -12.40 22.07
C ARG A 141 -2.41 -13.79 21.54
N GLU A 142 -3.56 -14.33 21.93
CA GLU A 142 -3.96 -15.71 21.58
C GLU A 142 -4.88 -15.80 20.34
N SER A 143 -5.08 -14.71 19.59
CA SER A 143 -6.00 -14.65 18.43
C SER A 143 -5.32 -14.52 17.06
N LEU A 144 -4.04 -14.85 16.92
CA LEU A 144 -3.41 -15.01 15.60
C LEU A 144 -3.61 -16.46 15.12
N HIS A 145 -4.87 -16.80 14.84
CA HIS A 145 -5.24 -17.93 14.00
C HIS A 145 -4.80 -17.62 12.56
N ALA A 146 -3.51 -17.82 12.30
CA ALA A 146 -3.01 -17.99 10.96
C ALA A 146 -3.57 -19.32 10.40
N ASP A 147 -4.01 -19.27 9.14
CA ASP A 147 -4.37 -20.41 8.29
C ASP A 147 -5.84 -20.86 8.28
N GLU A 148 -6.83 -19.99 8.52
CA GLU A 148 -8.13 -20.21 7.86
C GLU A 148 -8.01 -19.77 6.38
N PRO A 149 -8.06 -20.71 5.42
CA PRO A 149 -8.04 -20.38 4.00
C PRO A 149 -9.30 -19.58 3.67
N GLY A 150 -9.14 -18.27 3.50
CA GLY A 150 -10.24 -17.32 3.33
C GLY A 150 -10.21 -16.11 4.26
N GLY A 151 -9.23 -16.02 5.17
CA GLY A 151 -8.98 -14.78 5.91
C GLY A 151 -8.63 -13.59 4.99
N PRO A 152 -8.93 -12.34 5.41
CA PRO A 152 -8.52 -11.16 4.68
C PRO A 152 -6.99 -11.13 4.52
N ASP A 153 -6.53 -10.53 3.42
CA ASP A 153 -5.11 -10.30 3.15
C ASP A 153 -4.43 -9.72 4.40
N PRO A 154 -3.38 -10.38 4.94
CA PRO A 154 -2.74 -9.97 6.18
C PRO A 154 -2.24 -8.52 6.12
N ALA A 155 -1.81 -8.05 4.95
CA ALA A 155 -1.37 -6.67 4.78
C ALA A 155 -2.52 -5.66 5.00
N ILE A 156 -3.73 -5.99 4.56
CA ILE A 156 -4.92 -5.15 4.78
C ILE A 156 -5.30 -5.16 6.27
N GLY A 157 -5.23 -6.33 6.91
CA GLY A 157 -5.49 -6.47 8.35
C GLY A 157 -4.51 -5.68 9.22
N GLU A 158 -3.22 -5.73 8.91
CA GLU A 158 -2.18 -4.95 9.59
C GLU A 158 -2.40 -3.45 9.40
N LEU A 159 -2.70 -3.01 8.17
CA LEU A 159 -2.99 -1.62 7.86
C LEU A 159 -4.22 -1.10 8.63
N ALA A 160 -5.29 -1.89 8.68
CA ALA A 160 -6.51 -1.53 9.41
C ALA A 160 -6.25 -1.35 10.90
N ASN A 161 -5.49 -2.26 11.52
CA ASN A 161 -5.10 -2.16 12.92
C ASN A 161 -4.22 -0.94 13.20
N GLU A 162 -3.20 -0.70 12.37
CA GLU A 162 -2.28 0.43 12.52
C GLU A 162 -2.99 1.77 12.32
N LEU A 163 -3.93 1.84 11.37
CA LEU A 163 -4.76 3.02 11.14
C LEU A 163 -5.66 3.29 12.36
N LEU A 164 -6.35 2.27 12.88
CA LEU A 164 -7.20 2.42 14.07
C LEU A 164 -6.39 2.88 15.28
N ASN A 165 -5.24 2.26 15.55
CA ASN A 165 -4.35 2.65 16.63
C ASN A 165 -3.86 4.10 16.48
N SER A 166 -3.51 4.51 15.25
CA SER A 166 -3.08 5.88 14.97
C SER A 166 -4.21 6.89 15.20
N VAL A 167 -5.44 6.55 14.80
CA VAL A 167 -6.64 7.35 15.10
C VAL A 167 -6.85 7.49 16.60
N TYR A 168 -6.76 6.40 17.36
CA TYR A 168 -6.88 6.44 18.83
C TYR A 168 -5.85 7.36 19.48
N LEU A 169 -4.59 7.26 19.07
CA LEU A 169 -3.52 8.09 19.61
C LEU A 169 -3.72 9.57 19.28
N GLU A 170 -4.15 9.88 18.06
CA GLU A 170 -4.46 11.24 17.66
C GLU A 170 -5.63 11.81 18.49
N LEU A 171 -6.74 11.10 18.60
CA LEU A 171 -7.90 11.51 19.40
C LEU A 171 -7.56 11.62 20.89
N TRP A 172 -6.77 10.69 21.42
CA TRP A 172 -6.27 10.73 22.79
C TRP A 172 -5.41 11.98 23.04
N SER A 173 -4.58 12.38 22.07
CA SER A 173 -3.76 13.58 22.20
C SER A 173 -4.61 14.85 22.33
N VAL A 174 -5.78 14.92 21.68
CA VAL A 174 -6.76 16.00 21.89
C VAL A 174 -7.31 15.98 23.32
N GLY A 175 -7.45 14.80 23.92
CA GLY A 175 -7.80 14.64 25.33
C GLY A 175 -6.82 15.30 26.31
N LEU A 176 -5.55 15.52 25.92
CA LEU A 176 -4.57 16.23 26.74
C LEU A 176 -4.97 17.69 27.02
N LEU A 177 -5.81 18.29 26.17
CA LEU A 177 -6.36 19.63 26.38
C LEU A 177 -7.21 19.72 27.67
N ARG A 178 -7.70 18.60 28.21
CA ARG A 178 -8.42 18.58 29.50
C ARG A 178 -7.51 18.80 30.69
N LYS A 179 -6.22 18.42 30.60
CA LYS A 179 -5.33 18.34 31.77
C LYS A 179 -4.72 19.67 32.18
N GLU A 180 -4.92 20.77 31.44
CA GLU A 180 -4.36 22.12 31.68
C GLU A 180 -2.82 22.23 31.81
N GLU A 181 -2.12 21.11 31.93
CA GLU A 181 -0.67 21.01 32.14
C GLU A 181 0.14 21.10 30.84
N THR A 182 -0.50 20.96 29.68
CA THR A 182 0.19 20.91 28.38
C THR A 182 0.04 22.24 27.64
N GLY A 183 1.15 22.94 27.41
CA GLY A 183 1.18 24.11 26.54
C GLY A 183 0.88 23.77 25.08
N GLU A 184 0.37 24.74 24.32
CA GLU A 184 -0.04 24.58 22.92
C GLU A 184 1.07 23.99 22.03
N GLU A 185 2.32 24.42 22.21
CA GLU A 185 3.47 23.91 21.44
C GLU A 185 3.73 22.41 21.69
N GLN A 186 3.69 21.97 22.94
CA GLN A 186 3.89 20.57 23.31
C GLN A 186 2.72 19.69 22.84
N PHE A 187 1.50 20.22 22.93
CA PHE A 187 0.31 19.59 22.36
C PHE A 187 0.47 19.43 20.84
N LEU A 188 0.77 20.50 20.11
CA LEU A 188 0.93 20.50 18.65
C LEU A 188 2.00 19.51 18.20
N ARG A 189 3.14 19.46 18.88
CA ARG A 189 4.21 18.51 18.56
C ARG A 189 3.73 17.06 18.66
N THR A 190 2.96 16.75 19.70
CA THR A 190 2.42 15.40 19.95
C THR A 190 1.32 15.07 18.94
N PHE A 191 0.40 16.01 18.73
CA PHE A 191 -0.68 15.92 17.76
C PHE A 191 -0.15 15.70 16.35
N ASP A 192 0.80 16.51 15.90
CA ASP A 192 1.38 16.44 14.55
C ASP A 192 2.11 15.11 14.31
N ALA A 193 2.74 14.55 15.33
CA ALA A 193 3.39 13.24 15.23
C ALA A 193 2.38 12.11 14.99
N TYR A 194 1.23 12.14 15.68
CA TYR A 194 0.17 11.15 15.48
C TYR A 194 -0.60 11.39 14.18
N HIS A 195 -0.89 12.65 13.86
CA HIS A 195 -1.51 13.05 12.60
C HIS A 195 -0.70 12.55 11.39
N GLY A 196 0.62 12.74 11.41
CA GLY A 196 1.49 12.21 10.35
C GLY A 196 1.51 10.67 10.25
N ARG A 197 1.14 9.93 11.32
CA ARG A 197 0.92 8.47 11.22
C ARG A 197 -0.40 8.15 10.53
N VAL A 198 -1.48 8.85 10.88
CA VAL A 198 -2.79 8.69 10.22
C VAL A 198 -2.67 8.98 8.73
N GLU A 199 -2.04 10.10 8.34
CA GLU A 199 -1.80 10.45 6.94
C GLU A 199 -1.00 9.37 6.20
N ARG A 200 0.03 8.79 6.83
CA ARG A 200 0.82 7.72 6.23
C ARG A 200 -0.02 6.46 5.99
N CYS A 201 -0.86 6.08 6.96
CA CYS A 201 -1.74 4.92 6.82
C CYS A 201 -2.77 5.13 5.70
N ILE A 202 -3.35 6.34 5.61
CA ILE A 202 -4.25 6.71 4.52
C ILE A 202 -3.52 6.64 3.16
N GLY A 203 -2.30 7.17 3.09
CA GLY A 203 -1.48 7.09 1.87
C GLY A 203 -1.14 5.65 1.46
N GLN A 204 -0.85 4.77 2.42
CA GLN A 204 -0.64 3.34 2.16
C GLN A 204 -1.90 2.66 1.65
N ARG A 205 -3.06 2.95 2.25
CA ARG A 205 -4.37 2.46 1.80
C ARG A 205 -4.64 2.88 0.36
N ASP A 206 -4.45 4.15 0.05
CA ASP A 206 -4.71 4.70 -1.29
C ASP A 206 -3.76 4.07 -2.33
N HIS A 207 -2.49 3.85 -1.96
CA HIS A 207 -1.55 3.14 -2.81
C HIS A 207 -1.98 1.69 -3.11
N LEU A 208 -2.48 0.95 -2.10
CA LEU A 208 -3.00 -0.41 -2.31
C LEU A 208 -4.28 -0.40 -3.17
N LEU A 209 -5.16 0.57 -2.97
CA LEU A 209 -6.35 0.74 -3.81
C LEU A 209 -5.96 0.96 -5.27
N ASP A 210 -4.98 1.81 -5.54
CA ASP A 210 -4.51 2.07 -6.91
C ASP A 210 -3.91 0.83 -7.57
N GLN A 211 -3.20 -0.03 -6.82
CA GLN A 211 -2.65 -1.29 -7.33
C GLN A 211 -3.75 -2.31 -7.71
N ILE A 212 -4.86 -2.34 -6.97
CA ILE A 212 -5.88 -3.38 -7.10
C ILE A 212 -7.02 -2.95 -8.04
N ARG A 213 -7.23 -1.64 -8.24
CA ARG A 213 -8.35 -1.09 -9.03
C ARG A 213 -8.32 -1.41 -10.52
N ASP A 214 -7.19 -1.86 -11.08
CA ASP A 214 -7.15 -2.32 -12.47
C ASP A 214 -7.83 -3.70 -12.62
N LEU A 215 -9.16 -3.65 -12.72
CA LEU A 215 -10.02 -4.79 -13.04
C LEU A 215 -10.26 -4.92 -14.54
N GLU A 216 -10.03 -3.85 -15.32
CA GLU A 216 -10.43 -3.78 -16.73
C GLU A 216 -9.75 -4.89 -17.56
N ALA A 217 -8.46 -5.15 -17.30
CA ALA A 217 -7.73 -6.22 -17.97
C ALA A 217 -8.30 -7.63 -17.69
N HIS A 218 -8.79 -7.88 -16.46
CA HIS A 218 -9.33 -9.19 -16.06
C HIS A 218 -10.74 -9.36 -16.61
N GLU A 219 -11.56 -8.32 -16.50
CA GLU A 219 -12.90 -8.30 -17.10
C GLU A 219 -12.85 -8.46 -18.62
N ALA A 220 -11.88 -7.83 -19.29
CA ALA A 220 -11.70 -7.97 -20.73
C ALA A 220 -11.41 -9.43 -21.12
N LYS A 221 -10.50 -10.11 -20.42
CA LYS A 221 -10.18 -11.53 -20.66
C LYS A 221 -11.38 -12.45 -20.39
N ALA A 222 -12.11 -12.23 -19.30
CA ALA A 222 -13.32 -12.98 -19.00
C ALA A 222 -14.39 -12.78 -20.09
N ARG A 223 -14.58 -11.53 -20.55
CA ARG A 223 -15.50 -11.22 -21.66
C ARG A 223 -15.08 -11.86 -22.98
N GLU A 224 -13.80 -11.79 -23.33
CA GLU A 224 -13.26 -12.42 -24.54
C GLU A 224 -13.47 -13.93 -24.53
N ALA A 225 -13.12 -14.61 -23.43
CA ALA A 225 -13.34 -16.05 -23.28
C ALA A 225 -14.84 -16.44 -23.36
N ARG A 226 -15.75 -15.60 -22.84
CA ARG A 226 -17.20 -15.79 -23.00
C ARG A 226 -17.63 -15.68 -24.46
N ILE A 227 -17.13 -14.67 -25.19
CA ILE A 227 -17.42 -14.50 -26.62
C ILE A 227 -16.92 -15.71 -27.42
N GLU A 228 -15.69 -16.18 -27.17
CA GLU A 228 -15.13 -17.36 -27.83
C GLU A 228 -15.94 -18.62 -27.54
N LEU A 229 -16.43 -18.79 -26.30
CA LEU A 229 -17.26 -19.92 -25.92
C LEU A 229 -18.62 -19.88 -26.63
N ASP A 230 -19.24 -18.70 -26.71
CA ASP A 230 -20.51 -18.49 -27.42
C ASP A 230 -20.37 -18.79 -28.92
N GLU A 231 -19.27 -18.34 -29.55
CA GLU A 231 -18.96 -18.66 -30.95
C GLU A 231 -18.77 -20.16 -31.17
N LEU A 232 -18.06 -20.83 -30.24
CA LEU A 232 -17.84 -22.28 -30.27
C LEU A 232 -19.16 -23.06 -30.17
N ASP A 233 -20.07 -22.62 -29.29
CA ASP A 233 -21.42 -23.18 -29.14
C ASP A 233 -22.26 -23.00 -30.42
N ILE A 234 -22.19 -21.81 -31.06
CA ILE A 234 -22.87 -21.56 -32.34
C ILE A 234 -22.34 -22.49 -33.42
N ARG A 235 -21.01 -22.59 -33.60
CA ARG A 235 -20.40 -23.46 -34.62
C ARG A 235 -20.76 -24.94 -34.42
N LYS A 236 -20.77 -25.41 -33.16
CA LYS A 236 -21.26 -26.75 -32.82
C LYS A 236 -22.72 -26.94 -33.23
N SER A 237 -23.58 -25.97 -32.97
CA SER A 237 -25.01 -26.05 -33.31
C SER A 237 -25.26 -26.09 -34.83
N LEU A 238 -24.40 -25.46 -35.62
CA LEU A 238 -24.45 -25.47 -37.09
C LEU A 238 -23.85 -26.74 -37.71
N GLY A 239 -23.17 -27.57 -36.92
CA GLY A 239 -22.41 -28.73 -37.43
C GLY A 239 -21.10 -28.34 -38.12
N ASP A 240 -20.60 -27.13 -37.90
CA ASP A 240 -19.37 -26.57 -38.47
C ASP A 240 -18.14 -26.73 -37.53
N LEU A 241 -18.26 -27.63 -36.55
CA LEU A 241 -17.24 -27.92 -35.57
C LEU A 241 -17.20 -29.42 -35.30
N HIS A 242 -15.99 -30.00 -35.26
CA HIS A 242 -15.85 -31.40 -34.89
C HIS A 242 -16.05 -31.59 -33.38
N GLU A 243 -16.68 -32.71 -32.98
CA GLU A 243 -17.01 -32.99 -31.58
C GLU A 243 -15.77 -32.95 -30.67
N GLY A 244 -14.65 -33.52 -31.11
CA GLY A 244 -13.39 -33.51 -30.36
C GLY A 244 -12.76 -32.11 -30.20
N GLU A 245 -12.98 -31.19 -31.15
CA GLU A 245 -12.50 -29.80 -31.02
C GLU A 245 -13.29 -29.07 -29.94
N TYR A 246 -14.61 -29.26 -29.91
CA TYR A 246 -15.46 -28.71 -28.87
C TYR A 246 -15.10 -29.25 -27.48
N GLU A 247 -14.96 -30.58 -27.37
CA GLU A 247 -14.62 -31.26 -26.12
C GLU A 247 -13.25 -30.82 -25.57
N ALA A 248 -12.32 -30.41 -26.44
CA ALA A 248 -11.03 -29.87 -26.04
C ALA A 248 -11.10 -28.39 -25.63
N MET A 249 -11.75 -27.54 -26.42
CA MET A 249 -11.72 -26.07 -26.24
C MET A 249 -12.70 -25.57 -25.17
N ALA A 250 -13.93 -26.10 -25.13
CA ALA A 250 -14.96 -25.57 -24.23
C ALA A 250 -14.58 -25.66 -22.74
N PRO A 251 -13.99 -26.76 -22.24
CA PRO A 251 -13.54 -26.81 -20.84
C PRO A 251 -12.44 -25.80 -20.52
N ALA A 252 -11.53 -25.54 -21.45
CA ALA A 252 -10.47 -24.56 -21.28
C ALA A 252 -11.03 -23.13 -21.18
N LEU A 253 -11.97 -22.78 -22.06
CA LEU A 253 -12.64 -21.48 -22.02
C LEU A 253 -13.45 -21.28 -20.74
N ARG A 254 -14.21 -22.30 -20.31
CA ARG A 254 -14.94 -22.25 -19.03
C ARG A 254 -14.00 -22.06 -17.85
N TRP A 255 -12.89 -22.80 -17.81
CA TRP A 255 -11.88 -22.62 -16.78
C TRP A 255 -11.32 -21.19 -16.77
N THR A 256 -11.02 -20.62 -17.95
CA THR A 256 -10.56 -19.23 -18.07
C THR A 256 -11.57 -18.23 -17.53
N ILE A 257 -12.86 -18.43 -17.86
CA ILE A 257 -13.97 -17.61 -17.37
C ILE A 257 -14.04 -17.69 -15.84
N ASP A 258 -14.15 -18.89 -15.29
CA ASP A 258 -14.25 -19.13 -13.84
C ASP A 258 -13.04 -18.56 -13.09
N HIS A 259 -11.84 -18.72 -13.64
CA HIS A 259 -10.60 -18.21 -13.06
C HIS A 259 -10.59 -16.68 -12.98
N PHE A 260 -10.85 -15.97 -14.09
CA PHE A 260 -10.85 -14.51 -14.08
C PHE A 260 -12.01 -13.93 -13.29
N GLU A 261 -13.17 -14.58 -13.25
CA GLU A 261 -14.29 -14.16 -12.40
C GLU A 261 -13.94 -14.27 -10.91
N ALA A 262 -13.29 -15.37 -10.49
CA ALA A 262 -12.82 -15.52 -9.13
C ALA A 262 -11.76 -14.45 -8.77
N GLU A 263 -10.82 -14.15 -9.67
CA GLU A 263 -9.84 -13.07 -9.44
C GLU A 263 -10.50 -11.69 -9.35
N ILE A 264 -11.54 -11.42 -10.15
CA ILE A 264 -12.32 -10.17 -10.07
C ILE A 264 -13.04 -10.09 -8.72
N GLU A 265 -13.72 -11.16 -8.30
CA GLU A 265 -14.43 -11.22 -7.01
C GLU A 265 -13.47 -11.02 -5.84
N GLU A 266 -12.32 -11.69 -5.85
CA GLU A 266 -11.27 -11.54 -4.83
C GLU A 266 -10.79 -10.08 -4.75
N ARG A 267 -10.47 -9.45 -5.89
CA ARG A 267 -10.02 -8.06 -5.93
C ARG A 267 -11.12 -7.09 -5.50
N GLN A 268 -12.37 -7.31 -5.90
CA GLN A 268 -13.51 -6.51 -5.46
C GLN A 268 -13.69 -6.61 -3.93
N GLY A 269 -13.52 -7.80 -3.36
CA GLY A 269 -13.50 -8.00 -1.92
C GLY A 269 -12.38 -7.20 -1.24
N ARG A 270 -11.16 -7.23 -1.79
CA ARG A 270 -10.02 -6.45 -1.28
C ARG A 270 -10.24 -4.94 -1.38
N ILE A 271 -10.81 -4.46 -2.49
CA ILE A 271 -11.21 -3.04 -2.66
C ILE A 271 -12.23 -2.64 -1.59
N ALA A 272 -13.27 -3.45 -1.39
CA ALA A 272 -14.29 -3.17 -0.38
C ALA A 272 -13.73 -3.11 1.04
N LEU A 273 -12.75 -3.97 1.37
CA LEU A 273 -12.05 -3.93 2.66
C LEU A 273 -11.13 -2.71 2.79
N LEU A 274 -10.45 -2.29 1.72
CA LEU A 274 -9.61 -1.09 1.75
C LEU A 274 -10.40 0.21 1.78
N GLU A 275 -11.60 0.24 1.17
CA GLU A 275 -12.50 1.40 1.24
C GLU A 275 -13.08 1.58 2.65
N ASP A 276 -13.25 0.49 3.40
CA ASP A 276 -13.73 0.48 4.78
C ASP A 276 -12.88 -0.46 5.67
N PRO A 277 -11.63 -0.04 6.02
CA PRO A 277 -10.68 -0.89 6.73
C PRO A 277 -11.16 -1.26 8.14
N PHE A 278 -12.07 -0.47 8.72
CA PHE A 278 -12.60 -0.70 10.06
C PHE A 278 -13.62 -1.85 10.12
N ARG A 279 -14.07 -2.40 8.98
CA ARG A 279 -14.85 -3.66 8.97
C ARG A 279 -14.12 -4.85 9.56
N LEU A 280 -12.79 -4.82 9.52
CA LEU A 280 -11.95 -5.86 10.11
C LEU A 280 -11.83 -5.71 11.64
N MET A 281 -12.31 -4.60 12.20
CA MET A 281 -12.14 -4.26 13.60
C MET A 281 -13.38 -4.65 14.41
N PRO A 282 -13.23 -4.99 15.71
CA PRO A 282 -14.38 -5.20 16.58
C PRO A 282 -15.25 -3.93 16.61
N PRO A 283 -16.58 -4.04 16.44
CA PRO A 283 -17.47 -2.87 16.33
C PRO A 283 -17.38 -1.95 17.55
N GLY A 284 -17.18 -2.52 18.75
CA GLY A 284 -16.99 -1.73 19.97
C GLY A 284 -15.78 -0.79 19.91
N LYS A 285 -14.68 -1.18 19.26
CA LYS A 285 -13.52 -0.29 19.07
C LYS A 285 -13.80 0.81 18.05
N VAL A 286 -14.65 0.59 17.06
CA VAL A 286 -15.03 1.63 16.08
C VAL A 286 -16.01 2.63 16.70
N ASP A 287 -16.97 2.15 17.48
CA ASP A 287 -17.93 2.97 18.23
C ASP A 287 -17.24 3.86 19.28
N GLU A 288 -16.26 3.31 19.99
CA GLU A 288 -15.46 4.05 20.95
C GLU A 288 -14.65 5.15 20.26
N ALA A 289 -13.95 4.84 19.16
CA ALA A 289 -13.22 5.84 18.37
C ALA A 289 -14.16 6.96 17.84
N THR A 290 -15.36 6.58 17.41
CA THR A 290 -16.39 7.53 16.94
C THR A 290 -16.85 8.46 18.06
N THR A 291 -17.05 7.91 19.26
CA THR A 291 -17.40 8.68 20.45
C THR A 291 -16.28 9.64 20.85
N LEU A 292 -15.04 9.15 20.88
CA LEU A 292 -13.85 9.97 21.15
C LEU A 292 -13.69 11.10 20.14
N ALA A 293 -13.97 10.86 18.85
CA ALA A 293 -13.91 11.88 17.82
C ALA A 293 -14.97 12.97 18.02
N ALA A 294 -16.18 12.62 18.46
CA ALA A 294 -17.21 13.59 18.81
C ALA A 294 -16.81 14.43 20.04
N GLU A 295 -16.30 13.77 21.10
CA GLU A 295 -15.80 14.47 22.28
C GLU A 295 -14.62 15.40 21.96
N ALA A 296 -13.69 14.96 21.11
CA ALA A 296 -12.54 15.75 20.68
C ALA A 296 -12.95 17.09 20.04
N LEU A 297 -14.01 17.11 19.23
CA LEU A 297 -14.51 18.35 18.62
C LEU A 297 -15.03 19.34 19.66
N GLU A 298 -15.76 18.86 20.67
CA GLU A 298 -16.23 19.72 21.76
C GLU A 298 -15.06 20.24 22.60
N LEU A 299 -14.05 19.41 22.87
CA LEU A 299 -12.84 19.84 23.58
C LEU A 299 -12.05 20.91 22.85
N VAL A 300 -11.91 20.78 21.53
CA VAL A 300 -11.25 21.80 20.70
C VAL A 300 -12.03 23.11 20.75
N ARG A 301 -13.36 23.05 20.68
CA ARG A 301 -14.23 24.22 20.77
C ARG A 301 -14.11 24.92 22.13
N GLU A 302 -14.10 24.17 23.22
CA GLU A 302 -13.91 24.70 24.58
C GLU A 302 -12.51 25.31 24.76
N ALA A 303 -11.47 24.64 24.23
CA ALA A 303 -10.09 25.11 24.30
C ALA A 303 -9.88 26.42 23.51
N GLU A 304 -10.53 26.56 22.36
CA GLU A 304 -10.54 27.79 21.55
C GLU A 304 -11.27 28.92 22.31
N ALA A 305 -12.45 28.64 22.89
CA ALA A 305 -13.23 29.62 23.63
C ALA A 305 -12.52 30.14 24.89
N SER A 306 -11.69 29.31 25.52
CA SER A 306 -10.84 29.66 26.66
C SER A 306 -9.47 30.25 26.27
N ALA A 307 -9.24 30.47 24.97
CA ALA A 307 -7.97 30.97 24.41
C ALA A 307 -6.73 30.10 24.76
N ARG A 308 -6.93 28.81 25.05
CA ARG A 308 -5.83 27.85 25.28
C ARG A 308 -5.20 27.37 23.98
N LEU A 309 -5.99 27.35 22.91
CA LEU A 309 -5.51 27.10 21.55
C LEU A 309 -5.64 28.36 20.74
N SER A 310 -4.64 28.63 19.90
CA SER A 310 -4.81 29.60 18.85
C SER A 310 -5.89 29.14 17.86
N PRO A 311 -6.59 30.07 17.19
CA PRO A 311 -7.60 29.72 16.19
C PRO A 311 -7.06 28.84 15.05
N GLY A 312 -5.79 29.03 14.68
CA GLY A 312 -5.12 28.22 13.65
C GLY A 312 -4.93 26.77 14.07
N THR A 313 -4.47 26.54 15.29
CA THR A 313 -4.36 25.20 15.87
C THR A 313 -5.72 24.54 16.02
N ALA A 314 -6.72 25.26 16.53
CA ALA A 314 -8.07 24.74 16.69
C ALA A 314 -8.68 24.33 15.33
N ALA A 315 -8.48 25.12 14.28
CA ALA A 315 -8.91 24.79 12.93
C ALA A 315 -8.21 23.51 12.41
N LYS A 316 -6.88 23.43 12.52
CA LYS A 316 -6.10 22.26 12.11
C LYS A 316 -6.59 20.96 12.78
N VAL A 317 -6.75 20.98 14.10
CA VAL A 317 -7.21 19.80 14.85
C VAL A 317 -8.63 19.42 14.44
N ARG A 318 -9.52 20.42 14.29
CA ARG A 318 -10.90 20.18 13.85
C ARG A 318 -10.97 19.55 12.47
N ASP A 319 -10.17 20.03 11.52
CA ASP A 319 -10.12 19.50 10.16
C ASP A 319 -9.66 18.03 10.19
N SER A 320 -8.59 17.73 10.94
CA SER A 320 -8.13 16.35 11.09
C SER A 320 -9.17 15.42 11.74
N VAL A 321 -9.79 15.85 12.85
CA VAL A 321 -10.85 15.06 13.52
C VAL A 321 -12.04 14.85 12.59
N ASN A 322 -12.37 15.81 11.72
CA ASN A 322 -13.41 15.63 10.71
C ASN A 322 -13.02 14.62 9.62
N VAL A 323 -11.75 14.57 9.21
CA VAL A 323 -11.24 13.50 8.32
C VAL A 323 -11.41 12.14 9.01
N ILE A 324 -10.97 12.01 10.26
CA ILE A 324 -11.14 10.78 11.05
C ILE A 324 -12.60 10.37 11.14
N ARG A 325 -13.52 11.30 11.43
CA ARG A 325 -14.96 11.03 11.43
C ARG A 325 -15.49 10.60 10.07
N GLY A 326 -14.94 11.12 8.98
CA GLY A 326 -15.25 10.66 7.63
C GLY A 326 -14.83 9.23 7.40
N LEU A 327 -13.67 8.83 7.93
CA LEU A 327 -13.14 7.47 7.83
C LEU A 327 -13.91 6.46 8.70
N LEU A 328 -14.39 6.87 9.88
CA LEU A 328 -15.12 6.01 10.82
C LEU A 328 -16.61 5.84 10.49
N LYS A 329 -17.17 6.67 9.60
CA LYS A 329 -18.59 6.57 9.23
C LYS A 329 -18.84 5.34 8.37
N GLU A 330 -19.85 4.57 8.73
CA GLU A 330 -20.35 3.51 7.85
C GLU A 330 -20.80 4.10 6.50
N PRO A 331 -20.39 3.50 5.36
CA PRO A 331 -20.84 3.93 4.04
C PRO A 331 -22.37 3.87 3.89
N SER A 332 -23.07 3.09 4.71
CA SER A 332 -24.53 2.93 4.73
C SER A 332 -25.31 4.13 5.27
N GLN A 333 -24.67 5.16 5.83
CA GLN A 333 -25.35 6.37 6.34
C GLN A 333 -25.16 7.63 5.46
N LEU A 334 -24.68 7.46 4.23
CA LEU A 334 -24.47 8.56 3.27
C LEU A 334 -25.60 8.70 2.22
N ASP A 335 -26.74 8.01 2.40
CA ASP A 335 -27.96 8.17 1.61
C ASP A 335 -28.84 9.36 2.07
#